data_AF-A0A426Y279-F1
#
_entry.id   AF-A0A426Y279-F1
#
_cell.length_a   1.000
_cell.length_b   1.000
_cell.length_c   1.000
_cell.angle_alpha   90.00
_cell.angle_beta   90.00
_cell.angle_gamma   90.00
#
_symmetry.space_group_name_H-M   'P 1'
#
loop_
_entity.id
_entity.type
_entity.pdbx_description
1 polymer ?
#
loop_
_entity_poly.entity_id
_entity_poly.type
_entity_poly.pdbx_seq_one_letter_code
_entity_poly.pdbx_strand_id
1 'polypeptide(L)'
;MDRCCLLVIVSIGWTIGAIDASEGDADPRYRWVCFDLTEKLDYSSTLALLGFSLILAVLRTFNVKNEASRVMVAAPLLAFLTTHILYLNFYELDYGLNMKVCITMGIAQLLFWAVWAGITHHPSRFKIWAIVIGGAMAILLELYDYPPYKCYVDSHALWHATNIPLAYLWWSFVYEDAKFRTSAIMKKSR
;
A
#
# COMPACT_ATOMS: atom_id res chain seq x y z
N MET A 1 18.83 3.98 -13.33
CA MET A 1 17.40 3.83 -13.02
C MET A 1 17.16 4.50 -11.68
N ASP A 2 16.67 5.73 -11.69
CA ASP A 2 16.68 6.58 -10.50
C ASP A 2 15.81 6.00 -9.40
N ARG A 3 16.33 6.03 -8.17
CA ARG A 3 15.68 5.55 -6.93
C ARG A 3 14.31 6.22 -6.67
N CYS A 4 13.97 7.25 -7.44
CA CYS A 4 12.69 7.95 -7.42
C CYS A 4 11.60 7.22 -8.22
N CYS A 5 11.92 6.48 -9.29
CA CYS A 5 10.90 5.81 -10.12
C CYS A 5 10.19 4.65 -9.41
N LEU A 6 10.85 3.98 -8.46
CA LEU A 6 10.23 2.91 -7.65
C LEU A 6 9.18 3.44 -6.65
N LEU A 7 9.29 4.71 -6.24
CA LEU A 7 8.28 5.36 -5.37
C LEU A 7 7.01 5.74 -6.16
N VAL A 8 7.14 6.03 -7.45
CA VAL A 8 6.01 6.39 -8.33
C VAL A 8 5.06 5.21 -8.54
N ILE A 9 5.60 3.99 -8.69
CA ILE A 9 4.80 2.78 -8.91
C ILE A 9 4.03 2.37 -7.64
N VAL A 10 4.63 2.55 -6.46
CA VAL A 10 4.03 2.23 -5.15
C VAL A 10 2.86 3.14 -4.78
N SER A 11 2.88 4.38 -5.28
CA SER A 11 1.89 5.41 -4.95
C SER A 11 0.51 5.15 -5.57
N ILE A 12 0.44 4.40 -6.68
CA ILE A 12 -0.80 4.08 -7.39
C ILE A 12 -1.50 2.86 -6.77
N GLY A 13 -0.74 1.98 -6.09
CA GLY A 13 -1.30 0.79 -5.48
C GLY A 13 -2.05 0.98 -4.20
N TRP A 14 -1.72 2.05 -3.47
CA TRP A 14 -2.37 2.35 -2.20
C TRP A 14 -3.83 2.78 -2.39
N THR A 15 -4.17 3.34 -3.56
CA THR A 15 -5.52 3.78 -3.92
C THR A 15 -6.41 2.71 -4.54
N ILE A 16 -5.85 1.60 -5.05
CA ILE A 16 -6.59 0.62 -5.86
C ILE A 16 -6.58 -0.77 -5.23
N GLY A 17 -5.47 -1.19 -4.60
CA GLY A 17 -5.32 -2.61 -4.33
C GLY A 17 -6.10 -3.13 -3.12
N ALA A 18 -6.11 -2.39 -2.00
CA ALA A 18 -6.48 -2.99 -0.72
C ALA A 18 -7.94 -3.52 -0.64
N ILE A 19 -8.85 -3.14 -1.54
CA ILE A 19 -10.31 -3.29 -1.34
C ILE A 19 -11.10 -3.86 -2.54
N ASP A 20 -10.57 -3.96 -3.76
CA ASP A 20 -11.21 -4.85 -4.77
C ASP A 20 -11.26 -6.31 -4.30
N ALA A 21 -10.48 -6.60 -3.25
CA ALA A 21 -10.56 -7.80 -2.43
C ALA A 21 -11.91 -8.10 -1.76
N SER A 22 -12.77 -7.08 -1.61
CA SER A 22 -14.04 -7.13 -0.89
C SER A 22 -15.25 -7.36 -1.80
N GLU A 23 -15.16 -7.09 -3.10
CA GLU A 23 -16.28 -7.17 -4.06
C GLU A 23 -16.42 -8.59 -4.67
N GLY A 24 -16.22 -9.63 -3.86
CA GLY A 24 -16.31 -11.03 -4.29
C GLY A 24 -17.72 -11.55 -4.61
N ASP A 25 -18.73 -10.69 -4.81
CA ASP A 25 -20.11 -11.11 -5.09
C ASP A 25 -20.49 -10.86 -6.56
N ALA A 26 -19.76 -11.50 -7.48
CA ALA A 26 -20.17 -11.59 -8.86
C ALA A 26 -21.23 -12.69 -9.03
N ASP A 27 -22.39 -12.35 -9.60
CA ASP A 27 -23.49 -13.29 -9.89
C ASP A 27 -22.93 -14.56 -10.57
N PRO A 28 -23.21 -15.78 -10.03
CA PRO A 28 -22.71 -17.05 -10.54
C PRO A 28 -22.93 -17.26 -12.05
N ARG A 29 -23.88 -16.55 -12.67
CA ARG A 29 -24.17 -16.62 -14.11
C ARG A 29 -23.08 -16.07 -15.03
N TYR A 30 -22.14 -15.25 -14.54
CA TYR A 30 -21.12 -14.62 -15.39
C TYR A 30 -19.69 -15.13 -15.14
N ARG A 31 -19.55 -16.22 -14.38
CA ARG A 31 -18.27 -16.84 -14.01
C ARG A 31 -17.63 -17.63 -15.16
N TRP A 32 -17.28 -16.94 -16.24
CA TRP A 32 -16.52 -17.50 -17.37
C TRP A 32 -15.02 -17.36 -17.11
N VAL A 33 -14.20 -18.24 -17.72
CA VAL A 33 -12.73 -18.36 -17.53
C VAL A 33 -11.97 -17.02 -17.56
N CYS A 34 -12.44 -16.04 -18.32
CA CYS A 34 -11.84 -14.70 -18.36
C CYS A 34 -11.99 -13.96 -17.02
N PHE A 35 -13.12 -14.08 -16.34
CA PHE A 35 -13.41 -13.45 -15.05
C PHE A 35 -12.52 -14.02 -13.95
N ASP A 36 -12.40 -15.35 -13.86
CA ASP A 36 -11.57 -16.03 -12.86
C ASP A 36 -10.07 -15.68 -12.97
N LEU A 37 -9.54 -15.56 -14.19
CA LEU A 37 -8.15 -15.17 -14.39
C LEU A 37 -7.92 -13.69 -14.03
N THR A 38 -8.81 -12.79 -14.49
CA THR A 38 -8.68 -11.36 -14.19
C THR A 38 -8.81 -11.08 -12.70
N GLU A 39 -9.72 -11.79 -12.03
CA GLU A 39 -9.92 -11.67 -10.59
C GLU A 39 -8.67 -12.13 -9.82
N LYS A 40 -8.13 -13.31 -10.10
CA LYS A 40 -6.88 -13.76 -9.47
C LYS A 40 -5.71 -12.82 -9.72
N LEU A 41 -5.59 -12.27 -10.94
CA LEU A 41 -4.56 -11.31 -11.29
C LEU A 41 -4.70 -9.99 -10.54
N ASP A 42 -5.93 -9.50 -10.39
CA ASP A 42 -6.21 -8.27 -9.66
C ASP A 42 -5.73 -8.38 -8.19
N TYR A 43 -6.17 -9.42 -7.49
CA TYR A 43 -5.80 -9.71 -6.10
C TYR A 43 -4.29 -9.93 -5.94
N SER A 44 -3.68 -10.63 -6.89
CA SER A 44 -2.23 -10.88 -6.90
C SER A 44 -1.43 -9.59 -7.08
N SER A 45 -1.89 -8.72 -7.97
CA SER A 45 -1.22 -7.45 -8.28
C SER A 45 -1.33 -6.47 -7.11
N THR A 46 -2.49 -6.42 -6.48
CA THR A 46 -2.78 -5.74 -5.22
C THR A 46 -1.80 -6.14 -4.13
N LEU A 47 -1.70 -7.45 -3.86
CA LEU A 47 -0.82 -7.98 -2.83
C LEU A 47 0.63 -7.66 -3.14
N ALA A 48 1.05 -7.87 -4.39
CA ALA A 48 2.41 -7.58 -4.85
C ALA A 48 2.81 -6.13 -4.55
N LEU A 49 1.88 -5.20 -4.79
CA LEU A 49 2.10 -3.78 -4.64
C LEU A 49 2.09 -3.33 -3.17
N LEU A 50 1.14 -3.82 -2.37
CA LEU A 50 1.11 -3.64 -0.90
C LEU A 50 2.38 -4.19 -0.25
N GLY A 51 2.79 -5.41 -0.60
CA GLY A 51 3.98 -6.06 -0.05
C GLY A 51 5.27 -5.33 -0.43
N PHE A 52 5.38 -4.88 -1.69
CA PHE A 52 6.54 -4.08 -2.11
C PHE A 52 6.58 -2.72 -1.40
N SER A 53 5.44 -2.06 -1.23
CA SER A 53 5.31 -0.83 -0.45
C SER A 53 5.75 -1.01 1.01
N LEU A 54 5.33 -2.11 1.65
CA LEU A 54 5.71 -2.44 3.02
C LEU A 54 7.23 -2.63 3.16
N ILE A 55 7.86 -3.34 2.21
CA ILE A 55 9.33 -3.49 2.18
C ILE A 55 10.01 -2.12 2.15
N LEU A 56 9.54 -1.21 1.29
CA LEU A 56 10.10 0.14 1.22
C LEU A 56 9.90 0.93 2.52
N ALA A 57 8.72 0.84 3.14
CA ALA A 57 8.43 1.50 4.41
C ALA A 57 9.40 1.03 5.51
N VAL A 58 9.64 -0.28 5.62
CA VAL A 58 10.60 -0.87 6.56
C VAL A 58 12.02 -0.35 6.30
N LEU A 59 12.50 -0.48 5.06
CA LEU A 59 13.86 -0.06 4.69
C LEU A 59 14.07 1.44 4.91
N ARG A 60 13.04 2.26 4.68
CA ARG A 60 13.07 3.71 4.88
C ARG A 60 13.09 4.07 6.37
N THR A 61 12.26 3.40 7.18
CA THR A 61 12.15 3.62 8.63
C THR A 61 13.46 3.33 9.34
N PHE A 62 14.07 2.18 9.05
CA PHE A 62 15.35 1.79 9.64
C PHE A 62 16.58 2.40 8.92
N ASN A 63 16.37 3.20 7.88
CA ASN A 63 17.43 3.85 7.08
C ASN A 63 18.52 2.85 6.64
N VAL A 64 18.11 1.68 6.14
CA VAL A 64 19.02 0.58 5.78
C VAL A 64 19.82 0.95 4.51
N LYS A 65 21.12 1.17 4.68
CA LYS A 65 22.01 1.58 3.59
C LYS A 65 22.74 0.40 2.93
N ASN A 66 23.09 -0.62 3.71
CA ASN A 66 23.82 -1.79 3.25
C ASN A 66 22.93 -2.70 2.38
N GLU A 67 23.45 -3.17 1.26
CA GLU A 67 22.73 -4.04 0.31
C GLU A 67 22.38 -5.39 0.93
N ALA A 68 23.33 -6.02 1.64
CA ALA A 68 23.09 -7.30 2.32
C ALA A 68 21.93 -7.20 3.33
N SER A 69 21.92 -6.15 4.14
CA SER A 69 20.84 -5.91 5.11
C SER A 69 19.49 -5.64 4.45
N ARG A 70 19.47 -5.00 3.26
CA ARG A 70 18.22 -4.83 2.50
C ARG A 70 17.66 -6.16 2.04
N VAL A 71 18.53 -7.04 1.53
CA VAL A 71 18.13 -8.39 1.09
C VAL A 71 17.63 -9.20 2.28
N MET A 72 18.31 -9.16 3.42
CA MET A 72 17.89 -9.87 4.63
C MET A 72 16.49 -9.47 5.13
N VAL A 73 16.11 -8.19 4.96
CA VAL A 73 14.77 -7.69 5.32
C VAL A 73 13.74 -7.99 4.24
N ALA A 74 14.09 -7.80 2.97
CA ALA A 74 13.15 -7.96 1.85
C ALA A 74 12.83 -9.43 1.56
N ALA A 75 13.82 -10.33 1.65
CA ALA A 75 13.68 -11.75 1.32
C ALA A 75 12.54 -12.46 2.07
N PRO A 76 12.41 -12.38 3.41
CA PRO A 76 11.31 -13.04 4.13
C PRO A 76 9.95 -12.46 3.77
N LEU A 77 9.84 -11.14 3.56
CA LEU A 77 8.59 -10.49 3.15
C LEU A 77 8.18 -10.90 1.73
N LEU A 78 9.13 -10.96 0.80
CA LEU A 78 8.90 -11.44 -0.56
C LEU A 78 8.52 -12.93 -0.59
N ALA A 79 9.17 -13.76 0.25
CA ALA A 79 8.84 -15.17 0.36
C ALA A 79 7.40 -15.36 0.84
N PHE A 80 7.00 -14.70 1.93
CA PHE A 80 5.62 -14.70 2.42
C PHE A 80 4.63 -14.26 1.34
N LEU A 81 4.90 -13.13 0.67
CA LEU A 81 4.02 -12.57 -0.34
C LEU A 81 3.85 -13.51 -1.54
N THR A 82 4.96 -14.10 -2.00
CA THR A 82 4.95 -15.05 -3.12
C THR A 82 4.15 -16.30 -2.74
N THR A 83 4.36 -16.84 -1.53
CA THR A 83 3.59 -18.00 -1.05
C THR A 83 2.09 -17.68 -0.97
N HIS A 84 1.71 -16.50 -0.49
CA HIS A 84 0.30 -16.11 -0.41
C HIS A 84 -0.34 -15.91 -1.79
N ILE A 85 0.37 -15.27 -2.73
CA ILE A 85 -0.07 -15.13 -4.12
C ILE A 85 -0.23 -16.52 -4.78
N LEU A 86 0.72 -17.43 -4.58
CA LEU A 86 0.64 -18.80 -5.11
C LEU A 86 -0.57 -19.55 -4.51
N TYR A 87 -0.87 -19.36 -3.23
CA TYR A 87 -2.05 -19.92 -2.58
C TYR A 87 -3.35 -19.45 -3.26
N LEU A 88 -3.51 -18.14 -3.49
CA LEU A 88 -4.71 -17.58 -4.14
C LEU A 88 -4.87 -18.04 -5.60
N ASN A 89 -3.76 -18.25 -6.32
CA ASN A 89 -3.80 -18.64 -7.72
C ASN A 89 -4.05 -20.14 -7.92
N PHE A 90 -3.38 -21.00 -7.14
CA PHE A 90 -3.32 -22.44 -7.37
C PHE A 90 -4.20 -23.29 -6.45
N TYR A 91 -4.56 -22.80 -5.27
CA TYR A 91 -5.40 -23.53 -4.32
C TYR A 91 -6.82 -23.02 -4.30
N GLU A 92 -7.05 -21.91 -3.59
CA GLU A 92 -8.38 -21.36 -3.36
C GLU A 92 -8.27 -19.84 -3.20
N LEU A 93 -9.10 -19.12 -3.94
CA LEU A 93 -9.22 -17.67 -3.79
C LEU A 93 -10.11 -17.39 -2.57
N ASP A 94 -9.52 -17.47 -1.37
CA ASP A 94 -10.18 -17.11 -0.12
C ASP A 94 -10.13 -15.59 0.09
N TYR A 95 -11.23 -14.93 -0.25
CA TYR A 95 -11.43 -13.49 -0.08
C TYR A 95 -11.24 -13.04 1.37
N GLY A 96 -11.73 -13.83 2.34
CA GLY A 96 -11.65 -13.49 3.75
C GLY A 96 -10.22 -13.55 4.28
N LEU A 97 -9.44 -14.53 3.84
CA LEU A 97 -8.01 -14.60 4.15
C LEU A 97 -7.24 -13.47 3.48
N ASN A 98 -7.48 -13.22 2.18
CA ASN A 98 -6.82 -12.16 1.45
C ASN A 98 -7.07 -10.78 2.09
N MET A 99 -8.32 -10.50 2.44
CA MET A 99 -8.70 -9.26 3.13
C MET A 99 -7.94 -9.08 4.44
N LYS A 100 -7.84 -10.11 5.27
CA LYS A 100 -7.07 -10.07 6.53
C LYS A 100 -5.59 -9.78 6.28
N VAL A 101 -5.00 -10.40 5.26
CA VAL A 101 -3.58 -10.17 4.90
C VAL A 101 -3.37 -8.75 4.41
N CYS A 102 -4.23 -8.23 3.53
CA CYS A 102 -4.21 -6.84 3.05
C CYS A 102 -4.32 -5.82 4.19
N ILE A 103 -5.33 -5.97 5.06
CA ILE A 103 -5.53 -5.08 6.21
C ILE A 103 -4.31 -5.11 7.15
N THR A 104 -3.79 -6.30 7.45
CA THR A 104 -2.62 -6.45 8.33
C THR A 104 -1.39 -5.75 7.75
N MET A 105 -1.12 -5.92 6.45
CA MET A 105 -0.03 -5.22 5.77
C MET A 105 -0.24 -3.70 5.73
N GLY A 106 -1.48 -3.25 5.52
CA GLY A 106 -1.86 -1.82 5.54
C GLY A 106 -1.60 -1.17 6.90
N ILE A 107 -2.02 -1.81 7.99
CA ILE A 107 -1.76 -1.36 9.36
C ILE A 107 -0.25 -1.33 9.64
N ALA A 108 0.47 -2.40 9.28
CA ALA A 108 1.93 -2.45 9.46
C ALA A 108 2.63 -1.30 8.71
N GLN A 109 2.21 -1.03 7.47
CA GLN A 109 2.73 0.08 6.68
C GLN A 109 2.48 1.44 7.37
N LEU A 110 1.26 1.70 7.85
CA LEU A 110 0.94 2.93 8.58
C LEU A 110 1.80 3.09 9.84
N LEU A 111 2.03 2.02 10.59
CA LEU A 111 2.90 2.03 11.77
C LEU A 111 4.34 2.38 11.41
N PHE A 112 4.91 1.77 10.37
CA PHE A 112 6.26 2.11 9.93
C PHE A 112 6.39 3.58 9.51
N TRP A 113 5.41 4.11 8.77
CA TRP A 113 5.41 5.52 8.39
C TRP A 113 5.22 6.47 9.57
N ALA A 114 4.41 6.10 10.57
CA ALA A 114 4.28 6.84 11.82
C ALA A 114 5.61 6.89 12.59
N VAL A 115 6.28 5.74 12.72
CA VAL A 115 7.60 5.63 13.35
C VAL A 115 8.63 6.48 12.58
N TRP A 116 8.64 6.39 11.25
CA TRP A 116 9.53 7.22 10.42
C TRP A 116 9.26 8.72 10.64
N ALA A 117 8.00 9.16 10.64
CA ALA A 117 7.65 10.56 10.85
C ALA A 117 7.94 11.06 12.27
N GLY A 118 7.90 10.17 13.27
CA GLY A 118 8.26 10.47 14.66
C GLY A 118 9.77 10.56 14.89
N ILE A 119 10.55 9.66 14.28
CA ILE A 119 12.02 9.59 14.47
C ILE A 119 12.74 10.60 13.56
N THR A 120 12.22 10.87 12.37
CA THR A 120 12.91 11.74 11.41
C THR A 120 12.55 13.21 11.55
N HIS A 121 13.57 14.07 11.43
CA HIS A 121 13.41 15.54 11.36
C HIS A 121 13.27 16.02 9.91
N HIS A 122 12.60 15.25 9.05
CA HIS A 122 12.41 15.65 7.64
C HIS A 122 11.46 16.86 7.56
N PRO A 123 11.75 17.89 6.73
CA PRO A 123 10.91 19.09 6.63
C PRO A 123 9.44 18.77 6.27
N SER A 124 9.22 17.72 5.48
CA SER A 124 7.89 17.30 5.01
C SER A 124 7.20 16.26 5.91
N ARG A 125 7.67 16.02 7.14
CA ARG A 125 7.11 14.97 8.03
C ARG A 125 5.62 15.15 8.35
N PHE A 126 5.13 16.40 8.36
CA PHE A 126 3.71 16.69 8.61
C PHE A 126 2.79 16.08 7.54
N LYS A 127 3.27 15.98 6.29
CA LYS A 127 2.51 15.32 5.22
C LYS A 127 2.35 13.84 5.52
N ILE A 128 3.41 13.17 5.99
CA ILE A 128 3.33 11.78 6.41
C ILE A 128 2.39 11.61 7.61
N TRP A 129 2.42 12.50 8.60
CA TRP A 129 1.45 12.46 9.69
C TRP A 129 0.00 12.60 9.21
N ALA A 130 -0.27 13.52 8.27
CA ALA A 130 -1.59 13.65 7.65
C ALA A 130 -1.99 12.37 6.91
N ILE A 131 -1.04 11.72 6.23
CA ILE A 131 -1.28 10.45 5.53
C ILE A 131 -1.55 9.31 6.51
N VAL A 132 -0.80 9.22 7.61
CA VAL A 132 -0.99 8.18 8.63
C VAL A 132 -2.36 8.31 9.28
N ILE A 133 -2.74 9.53 9.69
CA ILE A 133 -4.03 9.80 10.33
C ILE A 133 -5.17 9.58 9.34
N GLY A 134 -5.07 10.13 8.12
CA GLY A 134 -6.08 9.96 7.09
C GLY A 134 -6.25 8.50 6.65
N GLY A 135 -5.14 7.76 6.51
CA GLY A 135 -5.17 6.33 6.20
C GLY A 135 -5.77 5.49 7.32
N ALA A 136 -5.47 5.80 8.59
CA ALA A 136 -6.13 5.15 9.73
C ALA A 136 -7.64 5.43 9.76
N MET A 137 -8.06 6.67 9.47
CA MET A 137 -9.47 7.02 9.33
C MET A 137 -10.14 6.28 8.18
N ALA A 138 -9.46 6.13 7.03
CA ALA A 138 -9.98 5.39 5.89
C ALA A 138 -10.23 3.91 6.25
N ILE A 139 -9.27 3.24 6.90
CA ILE A 139 -9.44 1.86 7.37
C ILE A 139 -10.59 1.75 8.38
N LEU A 140 -10.76 2.73 9.27
CA LEU A 140 -11.89 2.74 10.23
C LEU A 140 -13.24 2.92 9.53
N LEU A 141 -13.32 3.74 8.48
CA LEU A 141 -14.53 3.92 7.68
C LEU A 141 -14.90 2.65 6.93
N GLU A 142 -13.90 1.94 6.40
CA GLU A 142 -14.06 0.64 5.75
C GLU A 142 -14.58 -0.43 6.74
N LEU A 143 -13.99 -0.51 7.93
CA LEU A 143 -14.41 -1.47 8.97
C LEU A 143 -15.81 -1.19 9.54
N TYR A 144 -16.30 0.04 9.46
CA TYR A 144 -17.62 0.41 9.98
C TYR A 144 -18.78 -0.05 9.07
N ASP A 145 -18.48 -0.43 7.82
CA ASP A 145 -19.38 -1.07 6.84
C ASP A 145 -20.88 -0.72 7.00
N TYR A 146 -21.26 0.50 6.61
CA TYR A 146 -22.64 0.97 6.70
C TYR A 146 -23.34 0.90 5.35
N PRO A 147 -24.63 0.49 5.31
CA PRO A 147 -25.38 0.37 4.06
C PRO A 147 -25.51 1.74 3.37
N PRO A 148 -25.52 1.79 2.03
CA PRO A 148 -25.43 3.03 1.27
C PRO A 148 -26.54 4.01 1.67
N TYR A 149 -26.13 5.18 2.15
CA TYR A 149 -27.07 6.24 2.52
C TYR A 149 -27.72 6.77 1.24
N LYS A 150 -29.04 6.57 1.13
CA LYS A 150 -29.86 6.95 -0.03
C LYS A 150 -29.40 6.32 -1.37
N CYS A 151 -28.74 5.17 -1.34
CA CYS A 151 -28.16 4.52 -2.53
C CYS A 151 -27.06 5.34 -3.26
N TYR A 152 -26.49 6.38 -2.64
CA TYR A 152 -25.46 7.22 -3.28
C TYR A 152 -24.09 7.19 -2.59
N VAL A 153 -24.05 7.05 -1.27
CA VAL A 153 -22.80 7.13 -0.50
C VAL A 153 -22.78 6.03 0.56
N ASP A 154 -21.92 5.05 0.37
CA ASP A 154 -21.54 4.03 1.36
C ASP A 154 -20.17 4.35 1.98
N SER A 155 -19.76 3.51 2.92
CA SER A 155 -18.41 3.53 3.53
C SER A 155 -17.32 3.46 2.47
N HIS A 156 -17.55 2.67 1.41
CA HIS A 156 -16.63 2.46 0.32
C HIS A 156 -16.39 3.73 -0.53
N ALA A 157 -17.45 4.47 -0.88
CA ALA A 157 -17.36 5.74 -1.59
C ALA A 157 -16.64 6.81 -0.75
N LEU A 158 -16.87 6.86 0.57
CA LEU A 158 -16.13 7.77 1.46
C LEU A 158 -14.65 7.38 1.60
N TRP A 159 -14.35 6.08 1.58
CA TRP A 159 -12.99 5.60 1.53
C TRP A 159 -12.27 6.09 0.27
N HIS A 160 -12.87 5.93 -0.91
CA HIS A 160 -12.32 6.44 -2.18
C HIS A 160 -12.10 7.95 -2.13
N ALA A 161 -13.11 8.70 -1.68
CA ALA A 161 -13.04 10.15 -1.56
C ALA A 161 -11.90 10.62 -0.63
N THR A 162 -11.65 9.88 0.45
CA THR A 162 -10.57 10.18 1.40
C THR A 162 -9.20 9.90 0.79
N ASN A 163 -9.06 8.87 -0.05
CA ASN A 163 -7.78 8.49 -0.63
C ASN A 163 -7.28 9.44 -1.73
N ILE A 164 -8.17 10.14 -2.45
CA ILE A 164 -7.79 11.12 -3.49
C ILE A 164 -6.83 12.22 -2.96
N PRO A 165 -7.18 12.99 -1.91
CA PRO A 165 -6.28 14.00 -1.37
C PRO A 165 -5.04 13.39 -0.69
N LEU A 166 -5.16 12.19 -0.10
CA LEU A 166 -4.01 11.49 0.50
C LEU A 166 -2.97 11.09 -0.55
N ALA A 167 -3.41 10.63 -1.72
CA ALA A 167 -2.52 10.31 -2.84
C ALA A 167 -1.74 11.55 -3.32
N TYR A 168 -2.40 12.70 -3.40
CA TYR A 168 -1.74 13.97 -3.72
C TYR A 168 -0.68 14.35 -2.67
N LEU A 169 -1.00 14.24 -1.38
CA LEU A 169 -0.05 14.50 -0.30
C LEU A 169 1.15 13.56 -0.36
N TRP A 170 0.91 12.28 -0.68
CA TRP A 170 1.96 11.28 -0.86
C TRP A 170 2.91 11.63 -1.99
N TRP A 171 2.35 11.98 -3.15
CA TRP A 171 3.13 12.45 -4.30
C TRP A 171 4.00 13.66 -3.95
N SER A 172 3.41 14.65 -3.30
CA SER A 172 4.11 15.85 -2.86
C SER A 172 5.27 15.53 -1.90
N PHE A 173 5.05 14.60 -0.97
CA PHE A 173 6.09 14.12 -0.06
C PHE A 173 7.23 13.43 -0.82
N VAL A 174 6.92 12.50 -1.72
CA VAL A 174 7.92 11.74 -2.51
C VAL A 174 8.79 12.70 -3.33
N TYR A 175 8.18 13.69 -3.98
CA TYR A 175 8.90 14.70 -4.74
C TYR A 175 9.87 15.50 -3.86
N GLU A 176 9.43 15.95 -2.69
CA GLU A 176 10.27 16.70 -1.75
C GLU A 176 11.38 15.85 -1.13
N ASP A 177 11.10 14.59 -0.80
CA ASP A 177 12.10 13.63 -0.29
C ASP A 177 13.20 13.39 -1.33
N ALA A 178 12.81 13.20 -2.60
CA ALA A 178 13.74 13.06 -3.71
C ALA A 178 14.67 14.28 -3.84
N LYS A 179 14.10 15.49 -3.79
CA LYS A 179 14.86 16.75 -3.84
C LYS A 179 15.83 16.85 -2.65
N PHE A 180 15.32 16.61 -1.43
CA PHE A 180 16.11 16.68 -0.20
C PHE A 180 17.32 15.72 -0.24
N ARG A 181 17.10 14.47 -0.64
CA ARG A 181 18.17 13.46 -0.74
C ARG A 181 19.21 13.81 -1.80
N THR A 182 18.77 14.32 -2.94
CA THR A 182 19.67 14.71 -4.04
C THR A 182 20.56 15.87 -3.61
N SER A 183 20.00 16.92 -3.00
CA SER A 183 20.78 18.03 -2.46
C SER A 183 21.78 17.60 -1.39
N ALA A 184 21.41 16.66 -0.51
CA ALA A 184 22.32 16.13 0.50
C ALA A 184 23.51 15.36 -0.11
N ILE A 185 23.29 14.60 -1.19
CA ILE A 185 24.36 13.91 -1.92
C ILE A 185 25.29 14.91 -2.59
N MET A 186 24.73 15.91 -3.30
CA MET A 186 25.52 16.95 -3.98
C MET A 186 26.38 17.77 -3.01
N LYS A 187 25.87 18.05 -1.80
CA LYS A 187 26.64 18.75 -0.77
C LYS A 187 27.80 17.91 -0.23
N LYS A 188 27.68 16.58 -0.24
CA LYS A 188 28.74 15.67 0.23
C LYS A 188 29.84 15.44 -0.82
N SER A 189 29.52 15.60 -2.11
CA SER A 189 30.47 15.42 -3.22
C SER A 189 31.28 16.69 -3.54
N ARG A 190 30.95 17.83 -2.93
CA ARG A 190 31.67 19.10 -3.06
C ARG A 190 32.55 19.31 -1.84
#